data_AF-A0A3B0ANP3-F1
#
_entry.id   AF-A0A3B0ANP3-F1
#
_cell.length_a   1.000
_cell.length_b   1.000
_cell.length_c   1.000
_cell.angle_alpha   90.00
_cell.angle_beta   90.00
_cell.angle_gamma   90.00
#
_symmetry.space_group_name_H-M   'P 1'
#
loop_
_entity.id
_entity.type
_entity.pdbx_description
1 polymer ?
#
loop_
_entity_poly.entity_id
_entity_poly.type
_entity_poly.pdbx_seq_one_letter_code
_entity_poly.pdbx_strand_id
1 'polypeptide(L)' 'MVRRHELTNAQWERIAPLLPEAGGPGGRWADHRIVVNGVLYRTRTGIPWRDLPERYGP' A
#
# COMPACT_ATOMS: atom_id res chain seq x y z
N MET A 1 -14.52 -7.12 0.08
CA MET A 1 -14.06 -7.84 -1.13
C MET A 1 -12.74 -7.23 -1.58
N VAL A 2 -11.70 -8.02 -1.84
CA VAL A 2 -10.35 -7.53 -2.20
C VAL A 2 -10.32 -7.18 -3.70
N ARG A 3 -9.71 -6.05 -4.09
CA ARG A 3 -9.59 -5.67 -5.51
C ARG A 3 -8.50 -6.50 -6.19
N ARG A 4 -8.58 -6.65 -7.53
CA ARG A 4 -7.65 -7.44 -8.38
C ARG A 4 -6.15 -7.21 -8.10
N HIS A 5 -5.77 -6.01 -7.67
CA HIS A 5 -4.38 -5.63 -7.47
C HIS A 5 -4.00 -5.39 -6.00
N GLU A 6 -4.88 -5.70 -5.05
CA GLU A 6 -4.64 -5.51 -3.61
C GLU A 6 -4.29 -6.84 -2.93
N LEU A 7 -3.63 -6.75 -1.77
CA LEU A 7 -3.37 -7.91 -0.91
C LEU A 7 -4.62 -8.35 -0.18
N THR A 8 -4.81 -9.67 -0.10
CA THR A 8 -5.80 -10.27 0.81
C THR A 8 -5.38 -10.05 2.27
N ASN A 9 -6.32 -10.20 3.21
CA ASN A 9 -6.01 -10.09 4.64
C ASN A 9 -4.94 -11.12 5.06
N ALA A 10 -5.07 -12.37 4.62
CA ALA A 10 -4.09 -13.42 4.93
C ALA A 10 -2.69 -13.13 4.35
N GLN A 11 -2.61 -12.49 3.18
CA GLN A 11 -1.31 -12.04 2.63
C GLN A 11 -0.76 -10.86 3.42
N TRP A 12 -1.63 -9.91 3.80
CA TRP A 12 -1.27 -8.75 4.59
C TRP A 12 -0.71 -9.14 5.96
N GLU A 13 -1.34 -10.09 6.65
CA GLU A 13 -0.90 -10.60 7.97
C GLU A 13 0.53 -11.18 7.95
N ARG A 14 0.99 -11.68 6.80
CA ARG A 14 2.37 -12.17 6.66
C ARG A 14 3.39 -11.05 6.44
N ILE A 15 2.96 -9.93 5.84
CA ILE A 15 3.84 -8.81 5.46
C ILE A 15 3.88 -7.76 6.56
N ALA A 16 2.74 -7.46 7.19
CA ALA A 16 2.60 -6.39 8.18
C ALA A 16 3.65 -6.45 9.31
N PRO A 17 4.00 -7.62 9.88
CA PRO A 17 5.02 -7.71 10.94
C PRO A 17 6.45 -7.41 10.46
N LEU A 18 6.70 -7.42 9.15
CA LEU A 18 8.01 -7.13 8.56
C LEU A 18 8.21 -5.65 8.28
N LEU A 19 7.15 -4.85 8.40
CA LEU A 19 7.21 -3.42 8.17
C LEU A 19 7.69 -2.72 9.46
N PRO A 20 8.40 -1.59 9.33
CA PRO A 20 8.79 -0.80 10.49
C PRO A 20 7.55 -0.40 11.30
N GLU A 21 7.73 -0.14 12.58
CA GLU A 21 6.65 0.43 13.38
C GLU A 21 6.23 1.78 12.79
N ALA A 22 4.90 1.99 12.69
CA ALA A 22 4.37 3.27 12.28
C ALA A 22 4.70 4.32 13.36
N GLY A 23 5.18 5.51 12.94
CA GLY A 23 5.35 6.64 13.87
C GLY A 23 6.78 7.05 14.23
N GLY A 24 7.76 6.90 13.33
CA GLY A 24 9.07 7.56 13.48
C GLY A 24 8.98 9.11 13.42
N PRO A 25 10.06 9.83 13.85
CA PRO A 25 10.09 11.29 13.80
C PRO A 25 9.76 11.82 12.39
N GLY A 26 8.68 12.59 12.27
CA GLY A 26 8.14 13.07 10.98
C GLY A 26 6.74 12.53 10.63
N GLY A 27 6.21 11.55 11.37
CA GLY A 27 4.77 11.29 11.53
C GLY A 27 3.94 11.02 10.27
N ARG A 28 4.56 10.66 9.14
CA ARG A 28 3.93 10.72 7.81
C ARG A 28 3.78 9.39 7.08
N TRP A 29 4.02 8.26 7.72
CA TRP A 29 3.70 7.00 7.08
C TRP A 29 2.17 6.85 7.10
N ALA A 30 1.54 7.14 5.95
CA ALA A 30 0.17 6.72 5.67
C ALA A 30 0.05 5.22 5.97
N ASP A 31 -1.16 4.75 6.27
CA ASP A 31 -1.44 3.31 6.49
C ASP A 31 -0.60 2.45 5.54
N HIS A 32 0.31 1.64 6.11
CA HIS A 32 1.25 0.84 5.34
C HIS A 32 0.56 -0.01 4.29
N ARG A 33 -0.67 -0.47 4.58
CA ARG A 33 -1.44 -1.27 3.64
C ARG A 33 -1.84 -0.49 2.41
N ILE A 34 -2.19 0.79 2.58
CA ILE A 34 -2.54 1.70 1.48
C ILE A 34 -1.32 1.90 0.58
N VAL A 35 -0.15 2.23 1.17
CA VAL A 35 1.09 2.46 0.43
C VAL A 35 1.53 1.21 -0.33
N VAL A 36 1.57 0.05 0.34
CA VAL A 36 1.97 -1.22 -0.27
C VAL A 36 1.02 -1.61 -1.40
N ASN A 37 -0.29 -1.46 -1.22
CA ASN A 37 -1.26 -1.72 -2.28
C ASN A 37 -1.11 -0.75 -3.46
N GLY A 38 -0.77 0.52 -3.21
CA GLY A 38 -0.47 1.50 -4.26
C GLY A 38 0.75 1.11 -5.10
N VAL A 39 1.84 0.69 -4.45
CA VAL A 39 3.04 0.16 -5.11
C VAL A 39 2.69 -1.08 -5.95
N LEU A 40 1.94 -2.03 -5.39
CA LEU A 40 1.54 -3.24 -6.10
C LEU A 40 0.64 -2.93 -7.30
N TYR A 41 -0.30 -1.99 -7.15
CA TYR A 41 -1.16 -1.54 -8.24
C TYR A 41 -0.31 -0.98 -9.39
N ARG A 42 0.60 -0.04 -9.07
CA ARG A 42 1.50 0.55 -10.07
C ARG A 42 2.33 -0.51 -10.78
N THR A 43 2.99 -1.39 -10.03
CA THR A 43 3.86 -2.44 -10.60
C THR A 43 3.08 -3.40 -11.49
N ARG A 44 1.81 -3.70 -11.17
CA ARG A 44 0.96 -4.61 -11.96
C ARG A 44 0.32 -3.98 -13.19
N THR A 45 0.10 -2.66 -13.17
CA THR A 45 -0.61 -1.94 -14.25
C THR A 45 0.32 -1.08 -15.13
N GLY A 46 1.52 -0.77 -14.66
CA GLY A 46 2.52 0.02 -15.39
C GLY A 46 2.24 1.53 -15.43
N ILE A 47 1.20 2.02 -14.74
CA ILE A 47 0.83 3.44 -14.79
C ILE A 47 1.89 4.35 -14.12
N PRO A 48 1.99 5.62 -14.53
CA PRO A 48 2.80 6.59 -13.79
C PRO A 48 2.19 6.87 -12.41
N TRP A 49 3.02 7.31 -11.46
CA TRP A 49 2.57 7.62 -10.09
C TRP A 49 1.47 8.68 -10.03
N ARG A 50 1.50 9.65 -10.95
CA ARG A 50 0.51 10.73 -11.02
C ARG A 50 -0.91 10.24 -11.36
N ASP A 51 -1.02 9.10 -12.01
CA ASP A 51 -2.30 8.54 -12.45
C ASP A 51 -2.77 7.43 -11.48
N LEU A 52 -2.08 7.25 -10.35
CA LEU A 52 -2.46 6.29 -9.33
C LEU A 52 -3.85 6.64 -8.78
N PRO A 53 -4.74 5.65 -8.59
CA PRO A 53 -6.04 5.93 -8.03
C PRO A 53 -5.96 6.58 -6.64
N GLU A 54 -6.74 7.64 -6.42
CA GLU A 54 -6.79 8.47 -5.19
C GLU A 54 -6.96 7.68 -3.89
N ARG A 55 -7.56 6.48 -3.96
CA ARG A 55 -7.67 5.56 -2.82
C ARG A 55 -6.33 5.08 -2.25
N TYR A 56 -5.23 5.21 -2.99
CA TYR A 56 -3.88 4.85 -2.54
C TYR A 56 -3.08 6.04 -1.98
N GLY A 57 -3.68 7.22 -1.94
CA GLY A 57 -3.09 8.45 -1.42
C GLY A 57 -3.64 9.69 -2.13
N PRO A 58 -3.62 10.87 -1.48
CA PRO A 58 -3.98 12.14 -2.08
C PRO A 58 -2.99 12.57 -3.18
#